data_AF-A0A1W9TLW2-F1
#
_entry.id   AF-A0A1W9TLW2-F1
#
_cell.length_a   1.000
_cell.length_b   1.000
_cell.length_c   1.000
_cell.angle_alpha   90.00
_cell.angle_beta   90.00
_cell.angle_gamma   90.00
#
_symmetry.space_group_name_H-M   'P 1'
#
loop_
_entity.id
_entity.type
_entity.pdbx_description
1 polymer ?
#
loop_
_entity_poly.entity_id
_entity_poly.type
_entity_poly.pdbx_seq_one_letter_code
_entity_poly.pdbx_strand_id
1 'polypeptide(L)'
;MVNIISEVMKMYSVGEKFVFETKKGEIEFAVIGDVFIKNKEYLITETSEGVLKVFYFNNIEEIIEEISDTKESKKLIKEWQDEYYGTIEEVNLWEEDYEEEYIEKKQLESLEEEEETDINEDLDSYIDNLVSGN
;
A
#
# COMPACT_ATOMS: atom_id res chain seq x y z
N MET A 1 -13.01 -19.35 -47.43
CA MET A 1 -13.74 -18.76 -46.30
C MET A 1 -12.80 -18.94 -45.10
N VAL A 2 -12.15 -17.86 -44.66
CA VAL A 2 -11.21 -17.93 -43.53
C VAL A 2 -12.07 -17.84 -42.27
N ASN A 3 -12.16 -18.94 -41.52
CA ASN A 3 -12.74 -18.90 -40.18
C ASN A 3 -11.78 -18.13 -39.31
N ILE A 4 -12.06 -16.85 -39.08
CA ILE A 4 -11.48 -16.10 -37.97
C ILE A 4 -12.21 -16.63 -36.74
N ILE A 5 -11.65 -17.64 -36.10
CA ILE A 5 -12.04 -17.97 -34.72
C ILE A 5 -11.53 -16.78 -33.92
N SER A 6 -12.41 -15.85 -33.56
CA SER A 6 -12.08 -14.85 -32.55
C SER A 6 -12.04 -15.60 -31.22
N GLU A 7 -10.89 -16.20 -30.91
CA GLU A 7 -10.59 -16.57 -29.53
C GLU A 7 -10.70 -15.29 -28.72
N VAL A 8 -11.72 -15.21 -27.87
CA VAL A 8 -11.89 -14.10 -26.96
C VAL A 8 -10.76 -14.25 -25.95
N MET A 9 -9.65 -13.52 -26.15
CA MET A 9 -8.57 -13.45 -25.19
C MET A 9 -9.18 -13.00 -23.86
N LYS A 10 -9.20 -13.90 -22.87
CA LYS A 10 -9.55 -13.51 -21.51
C LYS A 10 -8.45 -12.55 -21.05
N MET A 11 -8.85 -11.38 -20.58
CA MET A 11 -7.97 -10.39 -19.96
C MET A 11 -8.59 -10.08 -18.61
N TYR A 12 -7.78 -10.12 -17.56
CA TYR A 12 -8.23 -9.69 -16.25
C TYR A 12 -7.98 -8.20 -16.11
N SER A 13 -9.05 -7.43 -15.97
CA SER A 13 -9.00 -5.99 -15.79
C SER A 13 -8.98 -5.63 -14.31
N VAL A 14 -8.41 -4.46 -13.99
CA VAL A 14 -8.47 -3.89 -12.65
C VAL A 14 -9.94 -3.78 -12.20
N GLY A 15 -10.21 -4.23 -10.97
CA GLY A 15 -11.54 -4.32 -10.37
C GLY A 15 -12.25 -5.66 -10.60
N GLU A 16 -11.76 -6.53 -11.47
CA GLU A 16 -12.30 -7.88 -11.62
C GLU A 16 -11.89 -8.78 -10.45
N LYS A 17 -12.68 -9.83 -10.24
CA LYS A 17 -12.43 -10.82 -9.19
C LYS A 17 -12.41 -12.22 -9.77
N PHE A 18 -11.59 -13.09 -9.18
CA PHE A 18 -11.58 -14.51 -9.50
C PHE A 18 -11.37 -15.35 -8.24
N VAL A 19 -11.80 -16.60 -8.32
CA VAL A 19 -11.58 -17.60 -7.27
C VAL A 19 -10.41 -18.47 -7.69
N PHE A 20 -9.46 -18.65 -6.77
CA PHE A 20 -8.29 -19.49 -6.97
C PHE A 20 -8.29 -20.63 -5.95
N GLU A 21 -8.16 -21.86 -6.45
CA GLU A 21 -8.10 -23.05 -5.60
C GLU A 21 -6.70 -23.22 -5.03
N THR A 22 -6.60 -23.18 -3.70
CA THR A 22 -5.34 -23.42 -2.98
C THR A 22 -5.43 -24.69 -2.16
N LYS A 23 -4.28 -25.12 -1.60
CA LYS A 23 -4.24 -26.24 -0.63
C LYS A 23 -5.09 -25.99 0.62
N LYS A 24 -5.42 -24.73 0.93
CA LYS A 24 -6.23 -24.33 2.09
C LYS A 24 -7.71 -24.14 1.74
N GLY A 25 -8.10 -24.35 0.48
CA GLY A 25 -9.42 -24.09 -0.05
C GLY A 25 -9.43 -22.98 -1.10
N GLU A 26 -10.63 -22.59 -1.49
CA GLU A 26 -10.88 -21.51 -2.45
C GLU A 26 -10.69 -20.14 -1.80
N ILE A 27 -9.92 -19.27 -2.45
CA ILE A 27 -9.70 -17.90 -2.02
C ILE A 27 -10.12 -16.97 -3.17
N GLU A 28 -10.90 -15.93 -2.83
CA GLU A 28 -11.25 -14.86 -3.77
C GLU A 28 -10.13 -13.81 -3.80
N PHE A 29 -9.73 -13.44 -5.02
CA PHE A 29 -8.75 -12.40 -5.30
C PHE A 29 -9.39 -11.31 -6.15
N ALA A 30 -9.16 -10.06 -5.79
CA ALA A 30 -9.50 -8.90 -6.59
C ALA A 30 -8.26 -8.40 -7.32
N VAL A 31 -8.36 -8.14 -8.62
CA VAL A 31 -7.28 -7.59 -9.44
C VAL A 31 -7.21 -6.08 -9.17
N ILE A 32 -6.07 -5.62 -8.67
CA ILE A 32 -5.84 -4.20 -8.35
C ILE A 32 -4.86 -3.54 -9.32
N GLY A 33 -4.15 -4.33 -10.11
CA GLY A 33 -3.19 -3.86 -11.09
C GLY A 33 -2.58 -5.00 -11.89
N ASP A 34 -1.76 -4.63 -12.86
CA ASP A 34 -1.03 -5.53 -13.73
C ASP A 34 0.35 -4.95 -14.05
N VAL A 35 1.31 -5.82 -14.37
CA VAL A 35 2.67 -5.47 -14.78
C VAL A 35 3.07 -6.32 -15.97
N PHE A 36 3.63 -5.69 -17.01
CA PHE A 36 4.13 -6.37 -18.19
C PHE A 36 5.66 -6.43 -18.21
N ILE A 37 6.23 -7.63 -18.05
CA ILE A 37 7.69 -7.83 -18.11
C ILE A 37 8.02 -8.85 -19.19
N LYS A 38 8.83 -8.45 -20.18
CA LYS A 38 9.32 -9.33 -21.25
C LYS A 38 8.19 -10.13 -21.94
N ASN A 39 7.09 -9.45 -22.25
CA ASN A 39 5.92 -10.05 -22.89
C ASN A 39 5.20 -11.12 -22.03
N LYS A 40 5.36 -11.03 -20.71
CA LYS A 40 4.58 -11.78 -19.72
C LYS A 40 3.77 -10.80 -18.88
N GLU A 41 2.51 -11.15 -18.64
CA GLU A 41 1.58 -10.38 -17.84
C GLU A 41 1.55 -10.95 -16.42
N TYR A 42 1.66 -10.06 -15.43
CA TYR A 42 1.54 -10.42 -14.02
C TYR A 42 0.43 -9.59 -13.39
N LEU A 43 -0.55 -10.25 -12.80
CA LEU A 43 -1.65 -9.63 -12.10
C LEU A 43 -1.26 -9.38 -10.64
N ILE A 44 -1.43 -8.14 -10.20
CA ILE A 44 -1.35 -7.76 -8.79
C ILE A 44 -2.75 -7.86 -8.22
N THR A 45 -2.89 -8.65 -7.17
CA THR A 45 -4.18 -8.98 -6.58
C THR A 45 -4.20 -8.77 -5.08
N GLU A 46 -5.38 -8.54 -4.55
CA GLU A 46 -5.62 -8.36 -3.12
C GLU A 46 -6.70 -9.34 -2.65
N THR A 47 -6.49 -9.93 -1.48
CA THR A 47 -7.50 -10.73 -0.78
C THR A 47 -8.44 -9.82 0.02
N SER A 48 -9.56 -10.36 0.52
CA SER A 48 -10.45 -9.62 1.43
C SER A 48 -9.78 -9.15 2.74
N GLU A 49 -8.64 -9.74 3.11
CA GLU A 49 -7.83 -9.38 4.27
C GLU A 49 -6.76 -8.32 3.97
N GLY A 50 -6.69 -7.81 2.72
CA GLY A 50 -5.67 -6.83 2.30
C GLY A 50 -4.31 -7.44 1.99
N VAL A 51 -4.21 -8.77 1.88
CA VAL A 51 -2.96 -9.45 1.53
C VAL A 51 -2.74 -9.41 0.03
N LEU A 52 -1.63 -8.79 -0.40
CA LEU A 52 -1.21 -8.73 -1.80
C LEU A 52 -0.60 -10.05 -2.27
N LYS A 53 -1.00 -10.48 -3.48
CA LYS A 53 -0.49 -11.65 -4.18
C LYS A 53 -0.28 -11.35 -5.66
N VAL A 54 0.67 -12.05 -6.26
CA VAL A 54 1.02 -11.88 -7.67
C VAL A 54 0.75 -13.17 -8.41
N PHE A 55 0.08 -13.06 -9.55
CA PHE A 55 -0.21 -14.18 -10.43
C PHE A 55 0.39 -13.94 -11.80
N TYR A 56 1.03 -14.95 -12.38
CA TYR A 56 1.32 -14.95 -13.82
C TYR A 56 0.03 -15.26 -14.58
N PHE A 57 -0.22 -14.50 -15.65
CA PHE A 57 -1.35 -14.71 -16.52
C PHE A 57 -0.89 -14.95 -17.97
N ASN A 58 -1.39 -16.02 -18.57
CA ASN A 58 -1.24 -16.33 -19.99
C ASN A 58 -2.61 -16.29 -20.67
N ASN A 59 -2.86 -15.24 -21.44
CA ASN A 59 -4.12 -15.03 -22.15
C ASN A 59 -4.36 -16.00 -23.33
N ILE A 60 -3.31 -16.62 -23.88
CA ILE A 60 -3.43 -17.58 -24.99
C ILE A 60 -3.82 -18.96 -24.44
N GLU A 61 -3.18 -19.38 -23.35
CA GLU A 61 -3.44 -20.69 -22.74
C GLU A 61 -4.53 -20.62 -21.64
N GLU A 62 -5.04 -19.42 -21.34
CA GLU A 62 -5.96 -19.12 -20.24
C GLU A 62 -5.48 -19.63 -18.86
N ILE A 63 -4.17 -19.61 -18.65
CA ILE A 63 -3.53 -20.11 -17.42
C ILE A 63 -3.31 -18.95 -16.44
N ILE A 64 -3.61 -19.20 -15.16
CA ILE A 64 -3.29 -18.33 -14.04
C ILE A 64 -2.51 -19.10 -12.96
N GLU A 65 -1.33 -18.61 -12.58
CA GLU A 65 -0.44 -19.28 -11.62
C GLU A 65 0.06 -18.31 -10.54
N GLU A 66 -0.03 -18.70 -9.26
CA GLU A 66 0.51 -17.90 -8.17
C GLU A 66 2.05 -17.90 -8.21
N ILE A 67 2.66 -16.70 -8.20
CA ILE A 67 4.09 -16.54 -8.00
C ILE A 67 4.42 -16.82 -6.53
N SER A 68 4.86 -18.06 -6.27
CA SER A 68 5.18 -18.54 -4.93
C SER A 68 6.49 -17.98 -4.36
N ASP A 69 7.41 -17.52 -5.22
CA ASP A 69 8.65 -16.88 -4.78
C ASP A 69 8.35 -15.50 -4.18
N THR A 70 8.59 -15.36 -2.87
CA THR A 70 8.32 -14.14 -2.12
C THR A 70 9.22 -12.96 -2.54
N LYS A 71 10.44 -13.21 -3.00
CA LYS A 71 11.34 -12.15 -3.46
C LYS A 71 10.89 -11.64 -4.82
N GLU A 72 10.49 -12.54 -5.71
CA GLU A 72 9.97 -12.18 -7.03
C GLU A 72 8.64 -11.43 -6.91
N SER A 73 7.68 -11.94 -6.12
CA SER A 73 6.39 -11.27 -5.93
C SER A 73 6.55 -9.87 -5.31
N LYS A 74 7.41 -9.72 -4.30
CA LYS A 74 7.72 -8.39 -3.73
C LYS A 74 8.33 -7.43 -4.75
N LYS A 75 9.18 -7.94 -5.64
CA LYS A 75 9.78 -7.11 -6.70
C LYS A 75 8.71 -6.63 -7.68
N LEU A 76 7.82 -7.53 -8.13
CA LEU A 76 6.73 -7.19 -9.05
C LEU A 76 5.74 -6.20 -8.44
N ILE A 77 5.38 -6.39 -7.16
CA ILE A 77 4.54 -5.43 -6.43
C ILE A 77 5.22 -4.07 -6.35
N LYS A 78 6.52 -4.02 -6.06
CA LYS A 78 7.25 -2.75 -6.01
C LYS A 78 7.27 -2.07 -7.38
N GLU A 79 7.54 -2.81 -8.45
CA GLU A 79 7.51 -2.25 -9.82
C GLU A 79 6.15 -1.62 -10.13
N TRP A 80 5.06 -2.35 -9.84
CA TRP A 80 3.70 -1.83 -10.00
C TRP A 80 3.46 -0.56 -9.16
N GLN A 81 3.92 -0.54 -7.90
CA GLN A 81 3.80 0.63 -7.04
C GLN A 81 4.59 1.82 -7.56
N ASP A 82 5.82 1.60 -8.01
CA ASP A 82 6.69 2.63 -8.57
C ASP A 82 6.08 3.18 -9.88
N GLU A 83 5.45 2.35 -10.72
CA GLU A 83 4.73 2.79 -11.93
C GLU A 83 3.47 3.60 -11.61
N TYR A 84 2.70 3.20 -10.59
CA TYR A 84 1.40 3.82 -10.28
C TYR A 84 1.51 5.04 -9.37
N TYR A 85 2.36 4.99 -8.35
CA TYR A 85 2.56 6.06 -7.37
C TYR A 85 3.77 6.93 -7.66
N GLY A 86 4.58 6.57 -8.67
CA GLY A 86 5.88 7.18 -8.90
C GLY A 86 6.92 6.65 -7.91
N THR A 87 8.18 6.92 -8.20
CA THR A 87 9.23 6.70 -7.21
C THR A 87 9.20 7.84 -6.18
N ILE A 88 9.69 7.59 -4.96
CA ILE A 88 9.84 8.64 -3.91
C ILE A 88 10.64 9.85 -4.45
N GLU A 89 11.50 9.66 -5.46
CA GLU A 89 12.23 10.75 -6.10
C GLU A 89 11.36 11.61 -7.04
N GLU A 90 10.29 11.07 -7.62
CA GLU A 90 9.38 11.76 -8.54
C GLU A 90 8.17 12.41 -7.84
N VAL A 91 7.76 11.88 -6.68
CA VAL A 91 6.65 12.46 -5.87
C VAL A 91 6.98 13.89 -5.41
N ASN A 92 8.26 14.20 -5.20
CA ASN A 92 8.72 15.52 -4.76
C ASN A 92 8.69 16.60 -5.86
N LEU A 93 8.42 16.25 -7.13
CA LEU A 93 8.38 17.21 -8.24
C LEU A 93 7.01 17.89 -8.40
N TRP A 94 5.98 17.39 -7.73
CA TRP A 94 4.64 18.01 -7.71
C TRP A 94 4.43 18.92 -6.49
N GLU A 95 5.40 18.96 -5.56
CA GLU A 95 5.38 19.86 -4.39
C GLU A 95 6.01 21.24 -4.70
N GLU A 96 6.30 21.56 -5.96
CA GLU A 96 7.02 22.80 -6.31
C GLU A 96 6.17 24.09 -6.31
N ASP A 97 4.96 24.09 -5.73
CA ASP A 97 4.12 25.31 -5.60
C ASP A 97 3.10 25.28 -4.43
N TYR A 98 3.28 24.45 -3.40
CA TYR A 98 2.56 24.63 -2.14
C TYR A 98 3.54 25.07 -1.07
N GLU A 99 3.48 26.37 -0.77
CA GLU A 99 4.20 27.02 0.33
C GLU A 99 4.15 26.16 1.61
N GLU A 100 5.35 25.93 2.13
CA GLU A 100 5.71 25.34 3.42
C GLU A 100 4.73 25.69 4.55
N GLU A 101 4.21 24.70 5.29
CA GLU A 101 4.02 24.82 6.75
C GLU A 101 3.68 23.48 7.43
N TYR A 102 4.65 22.99 8.23
CA TYR A 102 4.54 22.03 9.35
C TYR A 102 4.06 20.59 9.02
N ILE A 103 4.72 19.51 9.46
CA ILE A 103 5.04 19.18 10.85
C ILE A 103 6.29 18.30 10.90
N GLU A 104 7.25 18.76 11.69
CA GLU A 104 8.42 18.04 12.17
C GLU A 104 8.00 16.73 12.85
N LYS A 105 8.20 15.59 12.16
CA LYS A 105 8.04 14.26 12.76
C LYS A 105 9.20 14.04 13.73
N LYS A 106 9.00 14.51 14.96
CA LYS A 106 9.81 14.21 16.14
C LYS A 106 10.02 12.69 16.20
N GLN A 107 11.23 12.26 15.87
CA GLN A 107 11.75 10.96 16.25
C GLN A 107 11.67 10.90 17.78
N LEU A 108 10.66 10.21 18.31
CA LEU A 108 10.56 9.94 19.74
C LEU A 108 10.47 8.45 19.93
N GLU A 109 11.60 7.79 19.66
CA GLU A 109 11.85 6.46 20.18
C GLU A 109 13.22 6.49 20.86
N SER A 110 13.24 6.03 22.11
CA SER A 110 14.40 5.81 22.97
C SER A 110 15.00 7.03 23.68
N LEU A 111 14.57 7.22 24.92
CA LEU A 111 15.47 7.23 26.09
C LEU A 111 14.58 7.22 27.35
N GLU A 112 14.24 6.02 27.80
CA GLU A 112 13.97 5.77 29.21
C GLU A 112 15.28 6.06 29.96
N GLU A 113 15.32 7.15 30.72
CA GLU A 113 16.29 7.32 31.80
C GLU A 113 15.63 8.16 32.90
N GLU A 114 15.47 7.50 34.05
CA GLU A 114 15.02 8.03 35.33
C GLU A 114 15.97 9.13 35.84
N GLU A 115 15.46 10.25 36.35
CA GLU A 115 15.85 10.77 37.68
C GLU A 115 15.03 12.01 38.08
N GLU A 116 14.74 12.07 39.38
CA GLU A 116 13.95 13.04 40.12
C GLU A 116 14.46 14.49 40.00
N THR A 117 13.55 15.48 40.00
CA THR A 117 13.72 16.67 40.85
C THR A 117 12.37 17.30 41.20
N ASP A 118 12.13 17.31 42.50
CA ASP A 118 11.06 17.96 43.23
C ASP A 118 11.16 19.48 43.11
N ILE A 119 10.13 20.15 42.58
CA ILE A 119 9.91 21.59 42.81
C ILE A 119 8.40 21.81 43.02
N ASN A 120 8.03 21.70 44.28
CA ASN A 120 6.76 22.06 44.86
C ASN A 120 6.62 23.60 44.97
N GLU A 121 5.40 24.06 45.24
CA GLU A 121 4.98 25.38 45.75
C GLU A 121 4.39 26.41 44.74
N ASP A 122 3.09 26.66 44.95
CA ASP A 122 2.35 27.93 44.75
C ASP A 122 1.59 28.20 43.44
N LEU A 123 0.86 27.22 42.90
CA LEU A 123 -0.21 27.44 41.92
C LEU A 123 -1.58 27.85 42.54
N ASP A 124 -1.73 27.78 43.87
CA ASP A 124 -3.01 28.04 44.54
C ASP A 124 -3.29 29.54 44.79
N SER A 125 -2.31 30.43 44.62
CA SER A 125 -2.49 31.88 44.83
C SER A 125 -3.05 32.64 43.61
N TYR A 126 -3.06 32.03 42.42
CA TYR A 126 -3.49 32.69 41.18
C TYR A 126 -5.01 32.67 40.98
N ILE A 127 -5.72 31.71 41.60
CA ILE A 127 -7.17 31.52 41.41
C ILE A 127 -7.99 32.40 42.36
N ASP A 128 -7.48 32.74 43.55
CA ASP A 128 -8.26 33.45 44.58
C ASP A 128 -8.44 34.96 44.29
N ASN A 129 -7.62 35.54 43.40
CA ASN A 129 -7.78 36.92 42.92
C ASN A 129 -8.78 37.08 41.76
N LEU A 130 -9.33 35.99 41.21
CA LEU A 130 -10.30 36.03 40.11
C LEU A 130 -11.77 35.91 40.57
N VAL A 131 -12.02 35.57 41.84
CA VAL A 131 -13.38 35.28 42.35
C VAL A 131 -13.95 36.38 43.27
N SER A 132 -13.16 37.38 43.68
CA SER A 132 -13.60 38.41 44.65
C SER A 132 -13.64 39.86 44.11
N GLY A 133 -13.71 40.05 42.80
CA GLY A 133 -13.57 41.37 42.15
C GLY A 133 -14.66 41.77 41.16
N ASN A 134 -15.94 41.60 41.50
CA ASN A 134 -17.09 42.48 41.17
C ASN A 134 -18.43 41.82 41.49
#